data_AF-A0A257P0E6-F1
#
_entry.id   AF-A0A257P0E6-F1
#
_cell.length_a   1.000
_cell.length_b   1.000
_cell.length_c   1.000
_cell.angle_alpha   90.00
_cell.angle_beta   90.00
_cell.angle_gamma   90.00
#
_symmetry.space_group_name_H-M   'P 1'
#
loop_
_entity.id
_entity.type
_entity.pdbx_description
1 polymer ?
#
loop_
_entity_poly.entity_id
_entity_poly.type
_entity_poly.pdbx_seq_one_letter_code
_entity_poly.pdbx_strand_id
1 'polypeptide(L)'
;METLLANVSAPQRPSKATEINRLVRHPDFATDVELVFVLFRFVSFMVLREGSDMMLSCVRRNHTPFYKRLNFQNVAGPRKYAGVKFETNLMACPRQDYTANLQNFPIVDSRALETGAYDGLFRGENVDVFGSK
;
A
#
# COMPACT_ATOMS: atom_id res chain seq x y z
N MET A 1 4.69 -18.08 6.70
CA MET A 1 3.55 -17.36 6.08
C MET A 1 2.24 -17.73 6.76
N GLU A 2 1.95 -19.02 6.91
CA GLU A 2 0.71 -19.52 7.56
C GLU A 2 0.51 -18.98 8.98
N THR A 3 1.54 -19.00 9.84
CA THR A 3 1.46 -18.46 11.21
C THR A 3 1.18 -16.95 11.26
N LEU A 4 1.67 -16.20 10.26
CA LEU A 4 1.46 -14.75 10.17
C LEU A 4 0.03 -14.42 9.76
N LEU A 5 -0.56 -15.23 8.87
CA LEU A 5 -1.91 -15.05 8.35
C LEU A 5 -2.98 -15.59 9.31
N ALA A 6 -2.70 -16.67 10.04
CA ALA A 6 -3.61 -17.25 11.03
C ALA A 6 -4.06 -16.21 12.08
N ASN A 7 -3.15 -15.33 12.49
CA ASN A 7 -3.40 -14.29 13.51
C ASN A 7 -4.28 -13.13 13.03
N VAL A 8 -4.55 -13.03 11.73
CA VAL A 8 -5.35 -11.93 11.13
C VAL A 8 -6.55 -12.46 10.34
N SER A 9 -6.79 -13.76 10.38
CA SER A 9 -7.79 -14.44 9.54
C SER A 9 -9.22 -14.17 10.00
N ALA A 10 -10.11 -13.87 9.05
CA ALA A 10 -11.54 -13.87 9.32
C ALA A 10 -12.05 -15.32 9.48
N PRO A 11 -12.89 -15.65 10.49
CA PRO A 11 -13.24 -17.03 10.83
C PRO A 11 -13.94 -17.84 9.73
N GLN A 12 -14.51 -17.16 8.73
CA GLN A 12 -15.44 -17.74 7.75
C GLN A 12 -14.85 -17.89 6.34
N ARG A 13 -13.57 -17.57 6.13
CA ARG A 13 -12.93 -17.73 4.81
C ARG A 13 -11.42 -18.01 4.92
N PRO A 14 -10.79 -18.59 3.88
CA PRO A 14 -9.35 -18.70 3.82
C PRO A 14 -8.67 -17.33 4.00
N SER A 15 -7.52 -17.34 4.67
CA SER A 15 -6.70 -16.14 4.80
C SER A 15 -6.18 -15.70 3.44
N LYS A 16 -6.20 -14.39 3.19
CA LYS A 16 -5.77 -13.80 1.92
C LYS A 16 -4.72 -12.71 2.17
N ALA A 17 -3.64 -12.76 1.41
CA ALA A 17 -2.63 -11.71 1.40
C ALA A 17 -2.47 -11.14 -0.01
N THR A 18 -2.28 -9.83 -0.13
CA THR A 18 -1.93 -9.17 -1.38
C THR A 18 -0.55 -8.56 -1.26
N GLU A 19 0.35 -8.89 -2.19
CA GLU A 19 1.63 -8.20 -2.32
C GLU A 19 1.45 -6.92 -3.13
N ILE A 20 1.94 -5.80 -2.58
CA ILE A 20 2.00 -4.53 -3.27
C ILE A 20 3.41 -4.30 -3.82
N ASN A 21 3.47 -3.92 -5.10
CA ASN A 21 4.72 -3.63 -5.78
C ASN A 21 4.53 -2.43 -6.73
N ARG A 22 5.66 -1.93 -7.26
CA ARG A 22 5.68 -0.91 -8.32
C ARG A 22 4.88 0.36 -8.00
N LEU A 23 4.88 0.80 -6.74
CA LEU A 23 4.47 2.15 -6.37
C LEU A 23 5.55 3.14 -6.81
N VAL A 24 5.40 3.68 -8.01
CA VAL A 24 6.37 4.59 -8.64
C VAL A 24 5.75 5.95 -8.92
N ARG A 25 6.60 6.97 -8.85
CA ARG A 25 6.31 8.36 -9.24
C ARG A 25 7.31 8.79 -10.30
N HIS A 26 6.91 9.68 -11.19
CA HIS A 26 7.79 10.22 -12.22
C HIS A 26 8.95 11.02 -11.59
N PRO A 27 10.18 10.97 -12.14
CA PRO A 27 11.36 11.62 -11.54
C PRO A 27 11.18 13.12 -11.26
N ASP A 28 10.43 13.83 -12.10
CA ASP A 28 10.14 15.26 -11.92
C ASP A 28 9.37 15.56 -10.62
N PHE A 29 8.74 14.54 -10.02
CA PHE A 29 8.01 14.63 -8.76
C PHE A 29 8.73 13.86 -7.63
N ALA A 30 10.05 13.64 -7.74
CA ALA A 30 10.81 12.85 -6.76
C ALA A 30 10.81 13.44 -5.33
N THR A 31 10.51 14.73 -5.17
CA THR A 31 10.38 15.38 -3.86
C THR A 31 8.94 15.48 -3.36
N ASP A 32 7.95 15.09 -4.17
CA ASP A 32 6.53 15.16 -3.84
C ASP A 32 6.15 14.01 -2.90
N VAL A 33 6.12 14.30 -1.60
CA VAL A 33 5.75 13.34 -0.55
C VAL A 33 4.24 13.10 -0.53
N GLU A 34 3.43 14.08 -0.95
CA GLU A 34 1.98 13.93 -1.01
C GLU A 34 1.60 12.84 -2.00
N LEU A 35 2.24 12.81 -3.16
CA LEU A 35 2.07 11.75 -4.16
C LEU A 35 2.39 10.35 -3.59
N VAL A 36 3.36 10.25 -2.67
CA VAL A 36 3.62 8.96 -2.00
C VAL A 36 2.44 8.55 -1.14
N PHE A 37 1.87 9.47 -0.38
CA PHE A 37 0.65 9.17 0.39
C PHE A 37 -0.52 8.79 -0.52
N VAL A 38 -0.65 9.41 -1.71
CA VAL A 38 -1.69 9.06 -2.72
C VAL A 38 -1.59 7.60 -3.09
N LEU A 39 -0.37 7.17 -3.44
CA LEU A 39 -0.09 5.80 -3.83
C LEU A 39 -0.46 4.81 -2.71
N PHE A 40 -0.14 5.14 -1.45
CA PHE A 40 -0.49 4.28 -0.32
C PHE A 40 -1.99 4.27 0.00
N ARG A 41 -2.70 5.39 -0.18
CA ARG A 41 -4.16 5.42 -0.05
C ARG A 41 -4.83 4.55 -1.12
N PHE A 42 -4.43 4.72 -2.38
CA PHE A 42 -4.96 3.95 -3.51
C PHE A 42 -4.73 2.46 -3.34
N VAL A 43 -3.49 2.06 -3.02
CA VAL A 43 -3.19 0.64 -2.84
C VAL A 43 -3.91 0.06 -1.62
N SER A 44 -4.06 0.82 -0.52
CA SER A 44 -4.90 0.41 0.62
C SER A 44 -6.35 0.18 0.21
N PHE A 45 -6.93 1.07 -0.61
CA PHE A 45 -8.29 0.91 -1.11
C PHE A 45 -8.44 -0.34 -1.97
N MET A 46 -7.51 -0.56 -2.90
CA MET A 46 -7.50 -1.74 -3.79
C MET A 46 -7.42 -3.05 -2.98
N VAL A 47 -6.48 -3.13 -2.03
CA VAL A 47 -6.30 -4.30 -1.16
C VAL A 47 -7.53 -4.52 -0.26
N LEU A 48 -8.15 -3.45 0.23
CA LEU A 48 -9.38 -3.52 1.02
C LEU A 48 -10.53 -4.11 0.19
N ARG A 49 -10.73 -3.61 -1.04
CA ARG A 49 -11.76 -4.04 -1.99
C ARG A 49 -11.58 -5.50 -2.40
N GLU A 50 -10.34 -5.95 -2.54
CA GLU A 50 -10.01 -7.36 -2.81
C GLU A 50 -10.28 -8.28 -1.62
N GLY A 51 -10.58 -7.74 -0.43
CA GLY A 51 -10.90 -8.52 0.76
C GLY A 51 -9.68 -9.22 1.37
N SER A 52 -8.48 -8.66 1.23
CA SER A 52 -7.27 -9.24 1.82
C SER A 52 -7.19 -9.00 3.33
N ASP A 53 -6.57 -9.91 4.08
CA ASP A 53 -6.31 -9.77 5.52
C ASP A 53 -4.98 -9.07 5.79
N MET A 54 -4.09 -9.11 4.80
CA MET A 54 -2.72 -8.63 4.92
C MET A 54 -2.21 -8.04 3.62
N MET A 55 -1.56 -6.90 3.74
CA MET A 55 -0.76 -6.29 2.68
C MET A 55 0.71 -6.66 2.90
N LEU A 56 1.40 -7.07 1.84
CA LEU A 56 2.81 -7.45 1.89
C LEU A 56 3.64 -6.53 0.99
N SER A 57 4.87 -6.25 1.38
CA SER A 57 5.81 -5.55 0.50
C SER A 57 7.25 -5.96 0.74
N CYS A 58 8.02 -6.07 -0.34
CA CYS A 58 9.46 -6.25 -0.32
C CYS A 58 10.14 -4.88 -0.38
N VAL A 59 10.67 -4.41 0.75
CA VAL A 59 11.09 -3.02 0.94
C VAL A 59 12.61 -2.93 1.07
N ARG A 60 13.26 -2.05 0.31
CA ARG A 60 14.70 -1.79 0.49
C ARG A 60 14.98 -1.22 1.88
N ARG A 61 16.17 -1.51 2.42
CA ARG A 61 16.58 -1.11 3.76
C ARG A 61 16.37 0.39 4.06
N ASN A 62 16.66 1.27 3.09
CA ASN A 62 16.50 2.72 3.24
C ASN A 62 15.02 3.18 3.32
N HIS A 63 14.07 2.38 2.84
CA HIS A 63 12.63 2.69 2.89
C HIS A 63 11.91 2.03 4.06
N THR A 64 12.53 1.05 4.74
CA THR A 64 11.94 0.35 5.88
C THR A 64 11.44 1.30 7.00
N PRO A 65 12.16 2.36 7.41
CA PRO A 65 11.65 3.29 8.41
C PRO A 65 10.37 4.02 7.97
N PHE A 66 10.23 4.32 6.67
CA PHE A 66 9.03 4.95 6.14
C PHE A 66 7.83 3.99 6.19
N TYR A 67 8.01 2.75 5.74
CA TYR A 67 6.96 1.72 5.81
C TYR A 67 6.49 1.45 7.24
N LYS A 68 7.39 1.48 8.22
CA LYS A 68 7.01 1.38 9.64
C LYS A 68 6.07 2.49 10.10
N ARG A 69 6.24 3.72 9.61
CA ARG A 69 5.31 4.85 9.89
C ARG A 69 3.94 4.64 9.24
N LEU A 70 3.85 3.78 8.22
CA LEU A 70 2.62 3.34 7.58
C LEU A 70 2.07 2.03 8.20
N ASN A 71 2.48 1.73 9.44
CA ASN A 71 2.08 0.56 10.23
C ASN A 71 2.54 -0.80 9.68
N PHE A 72 3.51 -0.82 8.75
CA PHE A 72 4.12 -2.09 8.36
C PHE A 72 5.08 -2.61 9.43
N GLN A 73 5.04 -3.92 9.63
CA GLN A 73 5.89 -4.67 10.54
C GLN A 73 6.89 -5.52 9.76
N ASN A 74 8.07 -5.75 10.35
CA ASN A 74 9.05 -6.66 9.75
C ASN A 74 8.59 -8.11 9.91
N VAL A 75 8.60 -8.86 8.80
CA VAL A 75 8.32 -10.30 8.79
C VAL A 75 9.61 -11.10 8.65
N ALA A 76 10.48 -10.68 7.74
CA ALA A 76 11.77 -11.31 7.54
C ALA A 76 12.83 -10.25 7.23
N GLY A 77 14.05 -10.51 7.71
CA GLY A 77 15.22 -9.68 7.44
C GLY A 77 15.61 -9.63 5.96
N PRO A 78 16.64 -8.85 5.63
CA PRO A 78 17.02 -8.57 4.25
C PRO A 78 17.43 -9.85 3.52
N ARG A 79 16.83 -10.08 2.34
CA ARG A 79 17.21 -11.15 1.42
C ARG A 79 17.39 -10.59 0.02
N LYS A 80 18.28 -11.20 -0.75
CA LYS A 80 18.43 -10.94 -2.18
C LYS A 80 17.37 -11.75 -2.94
N TYR A 81 16.48 -11.06 -3.64
CA TYR A 81 15.50 -11.70 -4.50
C TYR A 81 16.07 -11.93 -5.91
N ALA A 82 15.52 -12.91 -6.62
CA ALA A 82 15.96 -13.21 -7.98
C ALA A 82 15.77 -11.98 -8.89
N GLY A 83 16.79 -11.64 -9.67
CA GLY A 83 16.73 -10.52 -10.63
C GLY A 83 17.00 -9.12 -10.07
N VAL A 84 17.29 -8.96 -8.77
CA VAL A 84 17.65 -7.66 -8.17
C VAL A 84 19.07 -7.64 -7.61
N LYS A 85 19.75 -6.48 -7.74
CA LYS A 85 21.12 -6.25 -7.23
C LYS A 85 21.16 -5.75 -5.78
N PHE A 86 20.04 -5.77 -5.08
CA PHE A 86 19.89 -5.22 -3.74
C PHE A 86 19.08 -6.18 -2.85
N GLU A 87 19.18 -5.98 -1.54
CA GLU A 87 18.40 -6.75 -0.56
C GLU A 87 17.15 -5.97 -0.14
N THR A 88 16.10 -6.72 0.19
CA THR A 88 14.84 -6.17 0.70
C THR A 88 14.38 -6.92 1.94
N ASN A 89 13.78 -6.18 2.87
CA ASN A 89 13.04 -6.73 4.00
C ASN A 89 11.64 -7.12 3.53
N LEU A 90 11.17 -8.28 3.95
CA LEU A 90 9.74 -8.61 3.81
C LEU A 90 8.99 -7.92 4.95
N MET A 91 8.03 -7.08 4.60
CA MET A 91 7.19 -6.36 5.53
C MET A 91 5.72 -6.68 5.31
N ALA A 92 4.92 -6.63 6.38
CA ALA A 92 3.49 -6.89 6.35
C ALA A 92 2.71 -5.79 7.07
N CYS A 93 1.53 -5.48 6.59
CA CYS A 93 0.57 -4.58 7.23
C CYS A 93 -0.78 -5.32 7.34
N PRO A 94 -1.25 -5.65 8.55
CA PRO A 94 -2.57 -6.22 8.79
C PRO A 94 -3.72 -5.32 8.34
N ARG A 95 -4.90 -5.91 8.10
CA ARG A 95 -6.10 -5.17 7.67
C ARG A 95 -6.48 -3.99 8.56
N GLN A 96 -6.48 -4.17 9.87
CA GLN A 96 -6.78 -3.10 10.82
C GLN A 96 -5.86 -1.88 10.63
N ASP A 97 -4.60 -2.13 10.27
CA ASP A 97 -3.55 -1.13 10.19
C ASP A 97 -3.54 -0.42 8.82
N TYR A 98 -3.70 -1.14 7.72
CA TYR A 98 -3.79 -0.50 6.40
C TYR A 98 -5.14 0.17 6.15
N THR A 99 -6.19 -0.21 6.89
CA THR A 99 -7.48 0.50 6.86
C THR A 99 -7.33 1.89 7.49
N ALA A 100 -6.50 2.03 8.53
CA ALA A 100 -6.19 3.33 9.11
C ALA A 100 -5.52 4.29 8.11
N ASN A 101 -4.78 3.78 7.12
CA ASN A 101 -4.19 4.61 6.05
C ASN A 101 -5.26 5.34 5.21
N LEU A 102 -6.46 4.78 5.08
CA LEU A 102 -7.59 5.46 4.41
C LEU A 102 -8.14 6.63 5.22
N GLN A 103 -7.85 6.69 6.52
CA GLN A 103 -8.23 7.81 7.39
C GLN A 103 -7.06 8.79 7.57
N ASN A 104 -5.84 8.26 7.71
CA ASN A 104 -4.63 9.02 8.03
C ASN A 104 -4.03 9.77 6.84
N PHE A 105 -4.34 9.34 5.62
CA PHE A 105 -3.92 10.02 4.39
C PHE A 105 -5.16 10.58 3.70
N PRO A 106 -5.78 11.65 4.23
CA PRO A 106 -6.88 12.34 3.56
C PRO A 106 -6.28 12.97 2.31
N ILE A 107 -6.58 12.41 1.15
CA ILE A 107 -5.99 12.91 -0.08
C ILE A 107 -7.07 13.59 -0.86
N VAL A 108 -6.93 14.91 -0.76
CA VAL A 108 -6.99 15.88 -1.83
C VAL A 108 -8.29 15.96 -2.63
N ASP A 109 -8.73 17.21 -2.69
CA ASP A 109 -10.06 17.69 -3.02
C ASP A 109 -11.17 16.90 -2.34
N SER A 110 -11.70 17.48 -1.26
CA SER A 110 -12.98 17.12 -0.64
C SER A 110 -14.17 17.01 -1.61
N ARG A 111 -14.00 17.43 -2.88
CA ARG A 111 -14.99 17.38 -3.97
C ARG A 111 -14.71 16.32 -5.02
N ALA A 112 -13.53 15.69 -5.04
CA ALA A 112 -13.36 14.44 -5.77
C ALA A 112 -14.23 13.41 -5.05
N LEU A 113 -15.47 13.24 -5.53
CA LEU A 113 -16.38 12.21 -5.07
C LEU A 113 -15.55 10.94 -4.92
N GLU A 114 -15.42 10.43 -3.68
CA GLU A 114 -14.48 9.36 -3.36
C GLU A 114 -14.56 8.21 -4.38
N THR A 115 -15.74 7.98 -4.94
CA THR A 115 -16.02 7.01 -6.00
C THR A 115 -15.36 7.30 -7.36
N GLY A 116 -15.30 8.55 -7.83
CA GLY A 116 -14.84 8.88 -9.18
C GLY A 116 -13.36 8.61 -9.42
N ALA A 117 -12.50 8.99 -8.47
CA ALA A 117 -11.06 8.76 -8.54
C ALA A 117 -10.73 7.26 -8.49
N TYR A 118 -11.39 6.50 -7.61
CA TYR A 118 -11.19 5.06 -7.54
C TYR A 118 -11.72 4.37 -8.80
N ASP A 119 -12.93 4.71 -9.26
CA ASP A 119 -13.52 4.10 -10.47
C ASP A 119 -12.66 4.36 -11.71
N GLY A 120 -12.15 5.59 -11.87
CA GLY A 120 -11.21 5.92 -12.95
C GLY A 120 -9.91 5.11 -12.84
N LEU A 121 -9.35 4.97 -11.63
CA LEU A 121 -8.17 4.13 -11.40
C LEU A 121 -8.41 2.67 -11.84
N PHE A 122 -9.57 2.08 -11.51
CA PHE A 122 -9.90 0.71 -11.92
C PHE A 122 -10.15 0.57 -13.42
N ARG A 123 -10.59 1.64 -14.09
CA ARG A 123 -10.74 1.67 -15.56
C ARG A 123 -9.42 1.97 -16.29
N GLY A 124 -8.33 2.24 -15.55
CA GLY A 124 -7.04 2.60 -16.14
C GLY A 124 -7.00 4.02 -16.70
N GLU A 125 -7.87 4.90 -16.19
CA GLU A 125 -7.95 6.30 -16.60
C GLU A 125 -6.90 7.16 -15.88
N ASN A 126 -6.60 8.33 -16.45
CA ASN A 126 -5.86 9.35 -15.72
C ASN A 126 -6.78 9.95 -14.66
N VAL A 127 -6.35 9.87 -13.40
CA VAL A 127 -7.11 10.36 -12.26
C VAL A 127 -6.46 11.63 -11.74
N ASP A 128 -7.26 12.70 -11.62
CA ASP A 128 -6.85 13.88 -10.87
C ASP A 128 -6.96 13.57 -9.38
N VAL A 129 -5.80 13.38 -8.75
CA VAL A 129 -5.67 13.08 -7.34
C VAL A 129 -5.35 14.30 -6.50
N PHE A 130 -5.22 15.49 -7.13
CA PHE A 130 -4.98 16.74 -6.41
C PHE A 130 -6.12 17.77 -6.52
N GLY A 131 -7.11 17.47 -7.37
CA GLY A 131 -8.20 18.38 -7.70
C GLY A 131 -7.74 19.69 -8.32
N SER A 132 -8.71 20.51 -8.70
CA SER A 132 -8.46 21.87 -9.13
C SER A 132 -8.13 22.72 -7.89
N LYS A 133 -6.94 23.32 -7.84
CA LYS A 133 -6.62 24.36 -6.84
C LYS A 133 -7.59 25.55 -6.94
#